data_AF-A0A1Q3QQS6-F1
#
_entry.id   AF-A0A1Q3QQS6-F1
#
_cell.length_a   1.000
_cell.length_b   1.000
_cell.length_c   1.000
_cell.angle_alpha   90.00
_cell.angle_beta   90.00
_cell.angle_gamma   90.00
#
_symmetry.space_group_name_H-M   'P 1'
#
loop_
_entity.id
_entity.type
_entity.pdbx_description
1 polymer ?
#
loop_
_entity_poly.entity_id
_entity_poly.type
_entity_poly.pdbx_seq_one_letter_code
_entity_poly.pdbx_strand_id
1 'polypeptide(L)' 'MASAKVSALTRQDIIAAAQKFMQTRRLPKWTALIDGREFPARPLVLEAAGVAPNDTTNSHQAVAILKDLGFETRYEGKPV' A
#
# COMPACT_ATOMS: atom_id res chain seq x y z
N MET A 1 0.99 -8.01 15.04
CA MET A 1 -0.36 -7.41 14.93
C MET A 1 -0.18 -6.12 14.14
N ALA A 2 -0.96 -5.88 13.07
CA ALA A 2 -0.90 -4.58 12.41
C ALA A 2 -1.40 -3.48 13.37
N SER A 3 -0.85 -2.27 13.26
CA SER A 3 -1.30 -1.14 14.09
C SER A 3 -2.80 -0.87 13.86
N ALA A 4 -3.56 -0.51 14.91
CA ALA A 4 -5.01 -0.31 14.81
C ALA A 4 -5.42 0.71 13.73
N LYS A 5 -4.54 1.68 13.44
CA LYS A 5 -4.72 2.66 12.36
C LYS A 5 -4.67 2.05 10.96
N VAL A 6 -3.85 1.01 10.77
CA VAL A 6 -3.71 0.28 9.52
C VAL A 6 -4.95 -0.58 9.26
N SER A 7 -5.52 -1.18 10.31
CA SER A 7 -6.75 -1.98 10.24
C SER A 7 -8.01 -1.16 9.97
N ALA A 8 -7.98 0.14 10.23
CA ALA A 8 -9.09 1.07 10.00
C ALA A 8 -9.05 1.74 8.62
N LEU A 9 -8.07 1.42 7.77
CA LEU A 9 -7.92 2.02 6.46
C LEU A 9 -9.10 1.71 5.56
N THR A 10 -9.59 2.73 4.86
CA THR A 10 -10.59 2.58 3.80
C THR A 10 -9.94 2.67 2.43
N ARG A 11 -10.69 2.27 1.41
CA ARG A 11 -10.29 2.42 0.00
C ARG A 11 -9.97 3.87 -0.35
N GLN A 12 -10.72 4.83 0.20
CA GLN A 12 -10.53 6.26 -0.07
C GLN A 12 -9.23 6.79 0.53
N ASP A 13 -8.84 6.30 1.71
CA ASP A 13 -7.58 6.69 2.35
C ASP A 13 -6.38 6.28 1.50
N ILE A 14 -6.42 5.06 0.93
CA ILE A 14 -5.40 4.56 0.01
C ILE A 14 -5.30 5.43 -1.25
N ILE A 15 -6.43 5.81 -1.86
CA ILE A 15 -6.45 6.67 -3.05
C ILE A 15 -5.91 8.06 -2.73
N ALA A 16 -6.33 8.65 -1.60
CA ALA A 16 -5.85 9.96 -1.16
C ALA A 16 -4.34 9.95 -0.88
N ALA A 17 -3.82 8.87 -0.29
CA ALA A 17 -2.40 8.67 -0.10
C ALA A 17 -1.67 8.53 -1.44
N ALA A 18 -2.20 7.75 -2.38
CA ALA A 18 -1.61 7.55 -3.71
C ALA A 18 -1.47 8.86 -4.50
N GLN A 19 -2.46 9.76 -4.39
CA GLN A 19 -2.41 11.09 -5.02
C GLN A 19 -1.27 11.97 -4.48
N LYS A 20 -0.96 11.85 -3.18
CA LYS A 20 0.08 12.62 -2.50
C LYS A 20 1.44 11.91 -2.48
N PHE A 21 1.47 10.64 -2.88
CA PHE A 21 2.64 9.78 -2.75
C PHE A 21 3.78 10.28 -3.65
N MET A 22 4.81 10.84 -3.02
CA MET A 22 6.05 11.22 -3.69
C MET A 22 6.81 9.96 -4.10
N GLN A 23 7.00 9.79 -5.40
CA GLN A 23 7.58 8.57 -5.97
C GLN A 23 9.01 8.35 -5.47
N THR A 24 9.20 7.29 -4.69
CA THR A 24 10.53 6.82 -4.28
C THR A 24 11.29 6.23 -5.46
N ARG A 25 12.62 6.43 -5.49
CA ARG A 25 13.53 6.16 -6.63
C ARG A 25 13.53 4.71 -7.17
N ARG A 26 12.96 3.73 -6.46
CA ARG A 26 12.79 2.36 -6.97
C ARG A 26 11.53 1.70 -6.40
N LEU A 27 10.71 1.14 -7.29
CA LEU A 27 9.55 0.35 -6.87
C LEU A 27 10.03 -0.99 -6.25
N PRO A 28 9.50 -1.37 -5.08
CA PRO A 28 9.76 -2.66 -4.47
C PRO A 28 9.04 -3.77 -5.26
N LYS A 29 9.33 -5.02 -4.91
CA LYS A 29 8.73 -6.19 -5.57
C LYS A 29 7.20 -6.19 -5.51
N TRP A 30 6.63 -5.74 -4.41
CA TRP A 30 5.18 -5.67 -4.23
C TRP A 30 4.65 -4.28 -4.60
N THR A 31 3.83 -4.23 -5.64
CA THR A 31 3.14 -3.01 -6.07
C THR A 31 1.62 -3.18 -6.04
N ALA A 32 0.90 -2.06 -6.05
CA ALA A 32 -0.55 -2.00 -6.12
C ALA A 32 -0.94 -1.08 -7.27
N LEU A 33 -1.92 -1.49 -8.07
CA LEU A 33 -2.47 -0.70 -9.15
C LEU A 33 -3.61 0.17 -8.62
N ILE A 34 -3.44 1.48 -8.72
CA ILE A 34 -4.41 2.49 -8.29
C ILE A 34 -4.58 3.47 -9.43
N ASP A 35 -5.82 3.60 -9.92
CA ASP A 35 -6.18 4.46 -11.05
C ASP A 35 -5.22 4.32 -12.26
N GLY A 36 -4.80 3.09 -12.55
CA GLY A 36 -3.90 2.77 -13.67
C GLY A 36 -2.41 3.01 -13.42
N ARG A 37 -2.01 3.44 -12.22
CA ARG A 37 -0.61 3.65 -11.83
C ARG A 37 -0.18 2.67 -10.75
N GLU A 38 1.04 2.17 -10.87
CA GLU A 38 1.63 1.28 -9.87
C GLU A 38 2.30 2.07 -8.73
N PHE A 39 1.95 1.68 -7.51
CA PHE A 39 2.51 2.24 -6.27
C PHE A 39 3.15 1.16 -5.42
N PRO A 40 4.18 1.50 -4.62
CA PRO A 40 4.82 0.55 -3.73
C PRO A 40 3.85 0.14 -2.60
N ALA A 41 3.49 -1.14 -2.50
CA ALA A 41 2.39 -1.61 -1.65
C ALA A 41 2.56 -1.23 -0.18
N ARG A 42 3.70 -1.60 0.44
CA ARG A 42 3.97 -1.31 1.86
C ARG A 42 4.10 0.19 2.14
N PRO A 43 4.98 0.96 1.46
CA PRO A 43 5.08 2.40 1.71
C PRO A 43 3.75 3.13 1.54
N LEU A 44 2.93 2.76 0.55
CA LEU A 44 1.62 3.36 0.36
C LEU A 44 0.68 3.11 1.54
N VAL A 45 0.60 1.87 2.04
CA VAL A 45 -0.23 1.53 3.20
C VAL A 45 0.23 2.27 4.46
N LEU A 46 1.55 2.40 4.66
CA LEU A 46 2.10 3.14 5.80
C LEU A 46 1.79 4.64 5.70
N GLU A 47 1.92 5.23 4.51
CA GLU A 47 1.58 6.63 4.24
C GLU A 47 0.09 6.88 4.50
N ALA A 48 -0.78 6.01 3.98
CA ALA A 48 -2.23 6.12 4.19
C ALA A 48 -2.61 6.02 5.67
N ALA A 49 -1.94 5.16 6.44
CA ALA A 49 -2.19 5.02 7.87
C ALA A 49 -1.54 6.15 8.71
N GLY A 50 -0.72 7.01 8.09
CA GLY A 50 0.02 8.07 8.77
C GLY A 50 0.98 7.53 9.83
N VAL A 51 1.58 6.36 9.59
CA VAL A 51 2.51 5.70 10.52
C VAL A 51 3.94 5.80 10.02
N ALA A 52 4.89 5.73 10.95
CA ALA A 52 6.31 5.80 10.61
C ALA A 52 6.73 4.61 9.71
N PRO A 53 7.76 4.78 8.84
CA PRO A 53 8.27 3.71 7.98
C PRO A 53 8.83 2.50 8.74
N ASN A 54 9.10 2.66 10.04
CA ASN A 54 9.56 1.60 10.94
C ASN A 54 8.42 0.78 11.57
N ASP A 55 7.17 1.01 11.18
CA ASP A 55 6.04 0.23 11.67
C ASP A 55 6.19 -1.28 11.35
N THR A 56 5.62 -2.10 12.23
CA THR A 56 5.67 -3.57 12.17
C THR A 56 4.94 -4.18 10.98
N THR A 57 4.11 -3.41 10.28
CA THR A 57 3.39 -3.87 9.08
C THR A 57 4.37 -4.26 7.99
N ASN A 58 4.41 -5.54 7.65
CA ASN A 58 5.26 -6.08 6.59
C ASN A 58 4.58 -6.02 5.21
N SER A 59 5.32 -6.36 4.16
CA SER A 59 4.81 -6.28 2.78
C SER A 59 3.62 -7.20 2.51
N HIS A 60 3.58 -8.39 3.12
CA HIS A 60 2.46 -9.33 2.92
C HIS A 60 1.18 -8.82 3.59
N GLN A 61 1.29 -8.21 4.77
CA GLN A 61 0.16 -7.57 5.44
C GLN A 61 -0.36 -6.39 4.63
N ALA A 62 0.51 -5.54 4.11
CA ALA A 62 0.12 -4.44 3.23
C ALA A 62 -0.61 -4.94 1.97
N VAL A 63 -0.11 -6.00 1.34
CA VAL A 63 -0.76 -6.65 0.19
C VAL A 63 -2.13 -7.20 0.57
N ALA A 64 -2.27 -7.87 1.71
CA ALA A 64 -3.56 -8.38 2.18
C ALA A 64 -4.58 -7.25 2.36
N ILE A 65 -4.19 -6.15 3.03
CA ILE A 65 -5.05 -4.96 3.20
C ILE A 65 -5.48 -4.39 1.85
N LEU A 66 -4.55 -4.26 0.90
CA LEU A 66 -4.87 -3.73 -0.42
C LEU A 66 -5.83 -4.64 -1.19
N LYS A 67 -5.66 -5.97 -1.09
CA LYS A 67 -6.58 -6.95 -1.68
C LYS A 67 -7.97 -6.87 -1.03
N ASP A 68 -8.03 -6.80 0.30
CA ASP A 68 -9.29 -6.68 1.06
C ASP A 68 -10.04 -5.38 0.71
N LEU A 69 -9.31 -4.31 0.38
CA LEU A 69 -9.85 -3.04 -0.10
C LEU A 69 -10.18 -3.02 -1.61
N GLY A 70 -9.98 -4.14 -2.31
CA GLY A 70 -10.33 -4.31 -3.73
C GLY A 70 -9.32 -3.74 -4.72
N PHE A 71 -8.06 -3.58 -4.34
CA PHE A 71 -6.99 -3.19 -5.25
C PHE A 71 -6.29 -4.40 -5.87
N GLU A 72 -5.88 -4.25 -7.13
CA GLU A 72 -5.01 -5.23 -7.79
C GLU A 72 -3.58 -5.08 -7.26
N THR A 73 -3.02 -6.16 -6.73
CA THR A 73 -1.62 -6.21 -6.28
C THR A 73 -0.77 -6.99 -7.26
N ARG A 74 0.48 -6.58 -7.43
CA ARG A 74 1.44 -7.21 -8.33
C ARG A 74 2.73 -7.56 -7.61
N TYR A 75 3.32 -8.68 -8.01
CA TYR A 75 4.66 -9.09 -7.60
C TYR A 75 5.58 -9.02 -8.82
N GLU A 76 6.60 -8.17 -8.74
CA GLU A 76 7.56 -7.92 -9.82
C GLU A 76 6.87 -7.56 -11.14
N GLY A 77 5.78 -6.77 -11.07
CA GLY A 77 4.98 -6.34 -12.22
C GLY A 77 3.98 -7.37 -12.75
N LYS A 78 3.86 -8.55 -12.10
CA LYS A 78 2.90 -9.59 -12.48
C LYS A 78 1.71 -9.60 -11.51
N PRO A 79 0.45 -9.71 -11.99
CA PRO A 79 -0.71 -9.81 -11.11
C PRO A 79 -0.68 -11.11 -10.29
N VAL A 80 -1.12 -11.03 -9.03
CA VAL A 80 -1.12 -12.12 -8.03
C VAL A 80 -2.31 -12.04 -7.09
#